data_AF-A0A952TZF2-F1
#
_entry.id   AF-A0A952TZF2-F1
#
_cell.length_a   1.000
_cell.length_b   1.000
_cell.length_c   1.000
_cell.angle_alpha   90.00
_cell.angle_beta   90.00
_cell.angle_gamma   90.00
#
_symmetry.space_group_name_H-M   'P 1'
#
loop_
_entity.id
_entity.type
_entity.pdbx_description
1 polymer ?
#
loop_
_entity_poly.entity_id
_entity_poly.type
_entity_poly.pdbx_seq_one_letter_code
_entity_poly.pdbx_strand_id
1 'polypeptide(L)' 'MFFRYRELKKLLYVGQTLLGVLFVVLAWFQFGASMNAAEGILNFIVALTLLVAGFLCILFGLDAYLLRGEADIWY' A
#
# COMPACT_ATOMS: atom_id res chain seq x y z
N MET A 1 9.32 21.03 -19.30
CA MET A 1 8.25 20.64 -18.35
C MET A 1 8.37 19.17 -17.86
N PHE A 2 9.11 18.29 -18.55
CA PHE A 2 9.27 16.85 -18.21
C PHE A 2 9.92 16.55 -16.83
N PHE A 3 10.87 17.37 -16.36
CA PHE A 3 11.53 17.13 -15.07
C PHE A 3 10.56 17.15 -13.87
N ARG A 4 9.52 17.99 -13.88
CA ARG A 4 8.51 18.04 -12.80
C ARG A 4 7.65 16.78 -12.76
N TYR A 5 7.38 16.15 -13.90
CA TYR A 5 6.51 14.98 -13.98
C TYR A 5 7.19 13.72 -13.42
N ARG A 6 8.50 13.58 -13.67
CA ARG A 6 9.30 12.46 -13.16
C ARG A 6 9.38 12.45 -11.63
N GLU A 7 9.65 13.60 -11.04
CA GLU A 7 9.74 13.75 -9.59
C GLU A 7 8.36 13.58 -8.93
N LEU A 8 7.29 14.06 -9.57
CA LEU A 8 5.92 13.84 -9.09
C LEU A 8 5.54 12.34 -9.09
N LYS A 9 5.85 11.59 -10.17
CA LYS A 9 5.62 10.14 -10.22
C LYS A 9 6.36 9.40 -9.11
N LYS A 10 7.65 9.71 -8.88
CA LYS A 10 8.42 9.12 -7.76
C LYS A 10 7.73 9.36 -6.42
N LEU A 11 7.30 10.60 -6.18
CA LEU A 11 6.68 11.00 -4.92
C LEU A 11 5.34 10.28 -4.71
N LEU A 12 4.57 10.06 -5.78
CA LEU A 12 3.34 9.26 -5.74
C LEU A 12 3.60 7.79 -5.44
N TYR A 13 4.63 7.15 -6.01
CA TYR A 13 4.97 5.76 -5.71
C TYR A 13 5.47 5.58 -4.27
N VAL A 14 6.28 6.52 -3.78
CA VAL A 14 6.70 6.53 -2.38
C VAL A 14 5.48 6.73 -1.47
N GLY A 15 4.59 7.67 -1.81
CA GLY A 15 3.34 7.89 -1.09
C GLY A 15 2.43 6.66 -1.06
N GLN A 16 2.30 5.95 -2.19
CA GLN A 16 1.54 4.70 -2.30
C GLN A 16 2.14 3.60 -1.42
N THR A 17 3.47 3.48 -1.40
CA THR A 17 4.15 2.49 -0.54
C THR A 17 3.89 2.79 0.94
N LEU A 18 4.01 4.07 1.35
CA LEU A 18 3.74 4.51 2.72
C LEU A 18 2.27 4.28 3.11
N LEU A 19 1.33 4.56 2.22
CA LEU A 19 -0.09 4.26 2.41
C LEU A 19 -0.31 2.76 2.59
N GLY A 20 0.36 1.93 1.78
CA GLY A 20 0.29 0.48 1.89
C GLY A 20 0.78 -0.03 3.24
N VAL A 21 1.91 0.49 3.73
CA VAL A 21 2.41 0.17 5.07
C VAL A 21 1.42 0.59 6.15
N LEU A 22 0.81 1.77 6.03
CA LEU A 22 -0.23 2.22 6.97
C LEU A 22 -1.41 1.24 7.01
N PHE A 23 -1.88 0.77 5.86
CA PHE A 23 -2.98 -0.20 5.79
C PHE A 23 -2.63 -1.55 6.42
N VAL A 24 -1.39 -2.03 6.25
CA VAL A 24 -0.92 -3.25 6.92
C VAL A 24 -0.89 -3.08 8.44
N VAL A 25 -0.43 -1.92 8.93
CA VAL A 25 -0.43 -1.61 10.37
C VAL A 25 -1.86 -1.55 10.91
N LEU A 26 -2.78 -0.90 10.20
CA LEU A 26 -4.19 -0.85 10.59
C LEU A 26 -4.85 -2.24 10.58
N ALA A 27 -4.54 -3.07 9.58
CA ALA A 27 -5.00 -4.45 9.51
C ALA A 27 -4.54 -5.26 10.73
N TRP A 28 -3.30 -5.09 11.17
CA TRP A 28 -2.76 -5.75 12.37
C TRP A 28 -3.57 -5.40 13.63
N PHE A 29 -3.83 -4.10 13.86
CA PHE A 29 -4.65 -3.67 14.99
C PHE A 29 -6.09 -4.19 14.87
N GLN A 30 -6.65 -4.23 13.66
CA GLN A 30 -8.00 -4.73 13.42
C GLN A 30 -8.13 -6.23 13.70
N PHE A 31 -7.11 -7.05 13.36
CA PHE A 31 -7.07 -8.46 13.75
C PHE A 31 -7.00 -8.64 15.28
N GLY A 32 -6.27 -7.78 15.98
CA GLY A 32 -6.25 -7.78 17.45
C GLY A 32 -7.62 -7.45 18.05
N ALA A 33 -8.36 -6.51 17.43
CA ALA A 33 -9.71 -6.14 17.85
C ALA A 33 -10.76 -7.22 17.53
N SER A 34 -10.61 -7.96 16.42
CA SER A 34 -11.59 -8.97 16.00
C SER A 34 -11.72 -10.15 16.97
N MET A 35 -10.68 -10.46 17.74
CA MET A 35 -10.70 -11.55 18.73
C MET A 35 -11.57 -11.23 19.95
N ASN A 36 -11.86 -9.96 20.22
CA ASN A 36 -12.57 -9.50 21.42
C ASN A 36 -14.02 -9.06 21.17
N ALA A 37 -14.51 -9.13 19.92
CA ALA A 37 -15.81 -8.57 19.54
C ALA A 37 -16.82 -9.65 19.11
N ALA A 38 -18.09 -9.43 19.44
CA ALA A 38 -19.21 -10.27 18.98
C ALA A 38 -19.35 -10.29 17.45
N GLU A 39 -18.87 -9.24 16.77
CA GLU A 39 -18.81 -9.12 15.30
C GLU A 39 -17.46 -9.57 14.72
N GLY A 40 -16.79 -10.54 15.36
CA GLY A 40 -15.44 -10.98 15.00
C GLY A 40 -15.26 -11.35 13.51
N ILE A 41 -16.29 -11.91 12.86
CA ILE A 41 -16.24 -12.28 11.43
C ILE A 41 -16.15 -11.03 10.54
N LEU A 42 -16.97 -10.01 10.80
CA LEU A 42 -17.02 -8.81 9.97
C LEU A 42 -15.73 -7.99 10.14
N ASN A 43 -15.23 -7.89 11.38
CA ASN A 43 -13.95 -7.28 11.68
C ASN A 43 -12.77 -8.03 11.03
N PHE A 44 -12.83 -9.36 10.98
CA PHE A 44 -11.83 -10.18 10.29
C PHE A 44 -11.82 -9.92 8.78
N ILE A 45 -13.00 -9.82 8.14
CA ILE A 45 -13.10 -9.49 6.70
C ILE A 45 -12.51 -8.10 6.41
N VAL A 46 -12.82 -7.11 7.24
CA VAL A 46 -12.27 -5.75 7.10
C VAL A 46 -10.74 -5.76 7.27
N ALA A 47 -10.22 -6.47 8.29
CA ALA A 47 -8.78 -6.62 8.50
C ALA A 47 -8.09 -7.29 7.30
N LEU A 48 -8.71 -8.35 6.75
CA LEU A 48 -8.19 -9.05 5.57
C LEU A 48 -8.17 -8.13 4.34
N THR A 49 -9.21 -7.33 4.15
CA THR A 49 -9.32 -6.39 3.02
C THR A 49 -8.24 -5.32 3.11
N LEU A 50 -8.03 -4.75 4.30
CA LEU A 50 -6.95 -3.79 4.56
C LEU A 50 -5.57 -4.41 4.33
N LEU A 51 -5.37 -5.66 4.76
CA LEU A 51 -4.10 -6.37 4.58
C LEU A 51 -3.79 -6.56 3.09
N VAL A 52 -4.76 -7.05 2.30
CA VAL A 52 -4.59 -7.29 0.87
C VAL A 52 -4.36 -5.97 0.12
N ALA A 53 -5.18 -4.95 0.39
CA ALA A 53 -5.00 -3.64 -0.23
C ALA A 53 -3.63 -3.02 0.11
N GLY A 54 -3.24 -3.09 1.38
CA GLY A 54 -1.93 -2.61 1.84
C GLY A 54 -0.77 -3.34 1.18
N PHE A 55 -0.84 -4.67 1.10
CA PHE A 55 0.17 -5.50 0.45
C PHE A 55 0.31 -5.18 -1.04
N LEU A 56 -0.79 -5.04 -1.76
CA LEU A 56 -0.78 -4.64 -3.18
C LEU A 56 -0.18 -3.25 -3.38
N CYS A 57 -0.52 -2.28 -2.53
CA CYS A 57 0.06 -0.95 -2.58
C CYS A 57 1.59 -0.96 -2.38
N ILE A 58 2.08 -1.77 -1.45
CA ILE A 58 3.52 -1.95 -1.21
C ILE A 58 4.17 -2.60 -2.43
N LEU A 59 3.61 -3.70 -2.95
CA LEU A 59 4.16 -4.41 -4.12
C LEU A 59 4.31 -3.48 -5.33
N PHE A 60 3.25 -2.77 -5.72
CA PHE A 60 3.31 -1.85 -6.85
C PHE A 60 4.28 -0.68 -6.62
N GLY A 61 4.36 -0.16 -5.39
CA GLY A 61 5.31 0.89 -5.05
C GLY A 61 6.76 0.41 -5.11
N LEU A 62 7.01 -0.84 -4.70
CA LEU A 62 8.32 -1.47 -4.73
C LEU A 62 8.74 -1.84 -6.16
N ASP A 63 7.83 -2.38 -6.97
CA ASP A 63 8.04 -2.64 -8.39
C ASP A 63 8.41 -1.35 -9.13
N ALA A 64 7.67 -0.26 -8.89
CA ALA A 64 7.98 1.04 -9.47
C ALA A 64 9.35 1.59 -9.01
N TYR A 65 9.78 1.27 -7.79
CA TYR A 65 11.11 1.62 -7.29
C TYR A 65 12.22 0.77 -7.93
N LEU A 66 12.00 -0.54 -8.07
CA LEU A 66 12.96 -1.46 -8.70
C LEU A 66 13.15 -1.13 -10.19
N LEU A 67 12.04 -0.90 -10.89
CA LEU A 67 12.03 -0.59 -12.31
C LEU A 67 12.32 0.90 -12.59
N ARG A 68 12.82 1.65 -11.60
CA ARG A 68 13.12 3.10 -11.74
C ARG A 68 14.16 3.42 -12.83
N GLY A 69 14.94 2.41 -13.21
CA GLY A 69 16.03 2.51 -14.19
C GLY A 69 15.63 2.15 -15.63
N GLU A 70 14.46 1.55 -15.85
CA GLU A 70 14.01 1.17 -17.18
C GLU A 70 13.33 2.35 -17.88
N ALA A 71 13.75 2.65 -19.12
CA ALA A 71 13.23 3.78 -19.88
C ALA A 71 11.71 3.69 -20.09
N ASP A 72 11.15 2.48 -20.18
CA ASP A 72 9.77 2.23 -20.57
C ASP A 72 8.72 2.70 -19.54
N ILE A 73 9.13 2.95 -18.29
CA ILE A 73 8.21 3.33 -17.19
C ILE A 73 8.24 4.85 -16.93
N TRP A 74 9.32 5.51 -17.38
CA TRP A 74 9.59 6.91 -17.09
C TRP A 74 9.49 7.85 -18.29
N TYR A 75 9.50 7.32 -19.52
CA TYR A 75 9.31 8.07 -20.76
C TYR A 75 7.86 8.02 -21.26
#